data_AF-A0A947K090-F1
#
_entry.id   AF-A0A947K090-F1
#
_cell.length_a   1.000
_cell.length_b   1.000
_cell.length_c   1.000
_cell.angle_alpha   90.00
_cell.angle_beta   90.00
_cell.angle_gamma   90.00
#
_symmetry.space_group_name_H-M   'P 1'
#
loop_
_entity.id
_entity.type
_entity.pdbx_description
1 polymer ?
#
loop_
_entity_poly.entity_id
_entity_poly.type
_entity_poly.pdbx_seq_one_letter_code
_entity_poly.pdbx_strand_id
1 'polypeptide(L)'
;MREGTPALRRERQQASSNKSSSSNKRSGASGGEPPRWRVWVRRIFRWGLGLAVVGLVALGVAVGMAVLRMPSFEELKKSPAGQTIRVRAADGTVFLSLGPNYGRWLTLRETPQVMQDAMVAVEDRRFRYHPGLDPVGMVRAAAVAVQNRGSGRRLQGASTITQQLARNIFLSNSYDFKRKAREMILALALEWKFSKDQILELYLNKVYFGGGSYGIDAASNSFFGHSATEMSLSEAAVV
;
A
#
# COMPACT_ATOMS: atom_id res chain seq x y z
N MET A 1 -3.91 -70.07 -92.59
CA MET A 1 -3.68 -71.53 -92.53
C MET A 1 -2.56 -71.78 -91.51
N ARG A 2 -2.88 -72.59 -90.48
CA ARG A 2 -2.01 -73.41 -89.60
C ARG A 2 -0.91 -72.67 -88.81
N GLU A 3 -1.10 -72.43 -87.51
CA GLU A 3 -0.88 -73.34 -86.36
C GLU A 3 0.60 -73.70 -86.13
N GLY A 4 1.09 -73.47 -84.91
CA GLY A 4 2.35 -74.04 -84.44
C GLY A 4 3.00 -73.37 -83.22
N THR A 5 2.43 -73.56 -82.03
CA THR A 5 3.15 -73.55 -80.74
C THR A 5 3.00 -74.95 -80.14
N PRO A 6 4.03 -75.58 -79.52
CA PRO A 6 4.24 -75.45 -78.06
C PRO A 6 5.74 -75.56 -77.63
N ALA A 7 6.25 -74.78 -76.68
CA ALA A 7 6.26 -74.95 -75.21
C ALA A 7 7.36 -75.87 -74.62
N LEU A 8 7.78 -75.48 -73.39
CA LEU A 8 8.58 -76.19 -72.35
C LEU A 8 10.11 -75.93 -72.42
N ARG A 9 10.87 -75.65 -71.35
CA ARG A 9 10.72 -75.89 -69.89
C ARG A 9 11.81 -75.11 -69.11
N ARG A 10 11.43 -74.51 -67.96
CA ARG A 10 12.14 -74.27 -66.65
C ARG A 10 13.69 -74.07 -66.65
N GLU A 11 14.32 -73.20 -65.86
CA GLU A 11 14.16 -72.96 -64.42
C GLU A 11 15.13 -71.84 -63.94
N ARG A 12 14.71 -71.03 -62.94
CA ARG A 12 15.50 -70.35 -61.85
C ARG A 12 16.71 -69.45 -62.25
N GLN A 13 17.00 -68.30 -61.64
CA GLN A 13 16.78 -67.81 -60.27
C GLN A 13 17.20 -66.32 -60.21
N GLN A 14 16.47 -65.53 -59.40
CA GLN A 14 16.94 -64.37 -58.58
C GLN A 14 17.56 -63.17 -59.32
N ALA A 15 17.43 -61.91 -58.95
CA ALA A 15 16.73 -61.05 -57.99
C ALA A 15 17.21 -59.64 -58.44
N SER A 16 16.56 -58.50 -58.36
CA SER A 16 15.36 -58.02 -57.70
C SER A 16 14.84 -56.83 -58.53
N SER A 17 13.52 -56.80 -58.70
CA SER A 17 12.71 -55.68 -59.16
C SER A 17 12.79 -54.51 -58.15
N ASN A 18 12.98 -53.26 -58.57
CA ASN A 18 12.00 -52.36 -59.19
C ASN A 18 10.94 -51.79 -58.23
N LYS A 19 10.66 -50.50 -58.48
CA LYS A 19 9.38 -49.78 -58.31
C LYS A 19 8.95 -49.24 -56.94
N SER A 20 8.99 -47.91 -56.87
CA SER A 20 7.84 -47.01 -56.70
C SER A 20 6.65 -47.48 -55.85
N SER A 21 6.31 -46.70 -54.83
CA SER A 21 4.91 -46.33 -54.60
C SER A 21 4.81 -45.03 -53.81
N SER A 22 3.92 -44.17 -54.32
CA SER A 22 3.33 -43.03 -53.62
C SER A 22 2.63 -43.48 -52.33
N SER A 23 2.84 -42.76 -51.23
CA SER A 23 1.78 -42.64 -50.21
C SER A 23 1.94 -41.35 -49.41
N ASN A 24 1.00 -40.45 -49.65
CA ASN A 24 0.60 -39.36 -48.78
C ASN A 24 0.30 -39.91 -47.36
N LYS A 25 1.09 -39.53 -46.35
CA LYS A 25 0.77 -39.77 -44.93
C LYS A 25 0.78 -38.46 -44.16
N ARG A 26 -0.42 -37.89 -44.00
CA ARG A 26 -0.79 -37.14 -42.81
C ARG A 26 -0.75 -38.10 -41.62
N SER A 27 0.06 -37.81 -40.60
CA SER A 27 -0.24 -38.00 -39.16
C SER A 27 1.05 -38.07 -38.35
N GLY A 28 1.19 -37.16 -37.40
CA GLY A 28 2.23 -37.24 -36.38
C GLY A 28 2.66 -35.87 -35.88
N ALA A 29 1.71 -35.05 -35.40
CA ALA A 29 2.06 -33.98 -34.48
C ALA A 29 2.67 -34.66 -33.23
N SER A 30 3.99 -34.74 -33.18
CA SER A 30 4.72 -35.15 -31.99
C SER A 30 4.53 -34.07 -30.95
N GLY A 31 3.51 -34.26 -30.10
CA GLY A 31 3.37 -33.54 -28.84
C GLY A 31 4.54 -33.91 -27.95
N GLY A 32 5.70 -33.27 -28.18
CA GLY A 32 6.85 -33.37 -27.30
C GLY A 32 6.42 -32.95 -25.90
N GLU A 33 6.64 -33.81 -24.91
CA GLU A 33 6.31 -33.51 -23.52
C GLU A 33 6.92 -32.15 -23.15
N PRO A 34 6.13 -31.23 -22.56
CA PRO A 34 6.63 -29.90 -22.25
C PRO A 34 7.87 -30.02 -21.34
N PRO A 35 8.94 -29.25 -21.60
CA PRO A 35 10.17 -29.28 -20.82
C PRO A 35 9.89 -29.27 -19.31
N ARG A 36 10.54 -30.15 -18.54
CA ARG A 36 10.28 -30.31 -17.08
C ARG A 36 10.30 -28.97 -16.33
N TRP A 37 11.15 -28.02 -16.73
CA TRP A 37 11.20 -26.67 -16.15
C TRP A 37 9.89 -25.86 -16.33
N ARG A 38 9.16 -26.03 -17.44
CA ARG A 38 7.85 -25.39 -17.67
C ARG A 38 6.78 -25.93 -16.73
N VAL A 39 6.86 -27.21 -16.38
CA VAL A 39 5.96 -27.83 -15.38
C VAL A 39 6.25 -27.28 -13.99
N TRP A 40 7.52 -27.11 -13.62
CA TRP A 40 7.93 -26.49 -12.35
C TRP A 40 7.57 -25.02 -12.25
N VAL A 41 7.80 -24.21 -13.31
CA VAL A 41 7.36 -22.82 -13.37
C VAL A 41 5.83 -22.72 -13.25
N ARG A 42 5.07 -23.57 -13.96
CA ARG A 42 3.60 -23.61 -13.86
C ARG A 42 3.12 -24.02 -12.46
N ARG A 43 3.83 -24.95 -11.80
CA ARG A 43 3.54 -25.34 -10.41
C ARG A 43 3.84 -24.20 -9.44
N ILE A 44 5.00 -23.57 -9.53
CA ILE A 44 5.38 -22.41 -8.69
C ILE A 44 4.38 -21.27 -8.88
N PHE A 45 3.98 -20.99 -10.13
CA PHE A 45 2.99 -19.96 -10.42
C PHE A 45 1.60 -20.32 -9.85
N ARG A 46 1.15 -21.57 -9.98
CA ARG A 46 -0.14 -22.02 -9.40
C ARG A 46 -0.15 -21.99 -7.87
N TRP A 47 0.92 -22.48 -7.23
CA TRP A 47 1.06 -22.42 -5.78
C TRP A 47 1.21 -20.98 -5.28
N GLY A 48 1.96 -20.15 -6.00
CA GLY A 48 2.10 -18.72 -5.71
C GLY A 48 0.77 -17.97 -5.84
N LEU A 49 -0.01 -18.24 -6.89
CA LEU A 49 -1.35 -17.68 -7.05
C LEU A 49 -2.29 -18.14 -5.93
N GLY A 50 -2.26 -19.43 -5.58
CA GLY A 50 -3.04 -19.96 -4.46
C GLY A 50 -2.69 -19.29 -3.13
N LEU A 51 -1.40 -19.12 -2.83
CA LEU A 51 -0.92 -18.41 -1.64
C LEU A 51 -1.31 -16.92 -1.66
N ALA A 52 -1.26 -16.26 -2.82
CA ALA A 52 -1.68 -14.88 -2.95
C ALA A 52 -3.19 -14.71 -2.67
N VAL A 53 -4.03 -15.62 -3.18
CA VAL A 53 -5.46 -15.63 -2.89
C VAL A 53 -5.72 -15.85 -1.39
N VAL A 54 -5.05 -16.83 -0.77
CA VAL A 54 -5.17 -17.07 0.68
C VAL A 54 -4.72 -15.83 1.47
N GLY A 55 -3.61 -15.20 1.07
CA GLY A 55 -3.12 -13.96 1.69
C GLY A 55 -4.10 -12.79 1.56
N LEU A 56 -4.74 -12.61 0.40
CA LEU A 56 -5.77 -11.60 0.18
C LEU A 56 -7.02 -11.86 1.02
N VAL A 57 -7.46 -13.10 1.14
CA VAL A 57 -8.58 -13.49 2.00
C VAL A 57 -8.23 -13.21 3.47
N ALA A 58 -7.05 -13.61 3.92
CA ALA A 58 -6.58 -13.35 5.28
C ALA A 58 -6.49 -11.84 5.58
N LEU A 59 -6.01 -11.04 4.62
CA LEU A 59 -5.98 -9.58 4.73
C LEU A 59 -7.40 -9.01 4.81
N GLY A 60 -8.32 -9.46 3.94
CA GLY A 60 -9.72 -9.04 3.95
C GLY A 60 -10.41 -9.34 5.28
N VAL A 61 -10.21 -10.53 5.84
CA VAL A 61 -10.71 -10.91 7.17
C VAL A 61 -10.10 -10.03 8.25
N ALA A 62 -8.79 -9.78 8.21
CA ALA A 62 -8.12 -8.94 9.19
C ALA A 62 -8.62 -7.49 9.16
N VAL A 63 -8.81 -6.92 7.97
CA VAL A 63 -9.38 -5.58 7.77
C VAL A 63 -10.83 -5.55 8.24
N GLY A 64 -11.65 -6.52 7.86
CA GLY A 64 -13.04 -6.61 8.32
C GLY A 64 -13.16 -6.68 9.85
N MET A 65 -12.33 -7.51 10.49
CA MET A 65 -12.24 -7.58 11.95
C MET A 65 -11.78 -6.26 12.58
N ALA A 66 -10.82 -5.57 11.96
CA ALA A 66 -10.35 -4.28 12.44
C ALA A 66 -11.44 -3.20 12.34
N VAL A 67 -12.20 -3.17 11.23
CA VAL A 67 -13.35 -2.28 11.03
C VAL A 67 -14.41 -2.48 12.13
N LEU A 68 -14.77 -3.73 12.41
CA LEU A 68 -15.79 -4.08 13.41
C LEU A 68 -15.40 -3.66 14.84
N ARG A 69 -14.09 -3.65 15.14
CA ARG A 69 -13.56 -3.26 16.45
C ARG A 69 -13.19 -1.78 16.53
N MET A 70 -13.23 -1.07 15.41
CA MET A 70 -12.82 0.32 15.36
C MET A 70 -13.85 1.19 16.09
N PRO A 71 -13.42 2.20 16.88
CA PRO A 71 -14.34 3.17 17.46
C PRO A 71 -15.10 3.97 16.39
N SER A 72 -16.20 4.59 16.77
CA SER A 72 -16.92 5.57 15.95
C SER A 72 -16.12 6.87 15.80
N PHE A 73 -16.50 7.71 14.84
CA PHE A 73 -15.86 9.01 14.62
C PHE A 73 -15.92 9.89 15.88
N GLU A 74 -17.09 9.96 16.54
CA GLU A 74 -17.29 10.73 17.77
C GLU A 74 -16.48 10.20 18.96
N GLU A 75 -16.24 8.89 19.04
CA GLU A 75 -15.34 8.34 20.05
C GLU A 75 -13.88 8.72 19.78
N LEU A 76 -13.46 8.72 18.51
CA LEU A 76 -12.11 9.15 18.15
C LEU A 76 -11.88 10.65 18.38
N LYS A 77 -12.94 11.48 18.30
CA LYS A 77 -12.87 12.91 18.65
C LYS A 77 -12.55 13.15 20.11
N LYS A 78 -12.95 12.25 21.01
CA LYS A 78 -12.64 12.37 22.43
C LYS A 78 -11.12 12.36 22.61
N SER A 79 -10.57 13.44 23.14
CA SER A 79 -9.16 13.47 23.51
C SER A 79 -8.96 12.63 24.78
N PRO A 80 -7.83 11.91 24.90
CA PRO A 80 -7.46 11.29 26.17
C PRO A 80 -7.51 12.36 27.26
N ALA A 81 -7.91 11.98 28.48
CA ALA A 81 -7.82 12.84 29.64
C ALA A 81 -6.34 13.11 29.96
N GLY A 82 -5.72 14.04 29.21
CA GLY A 82 -4.38 14.53 29.45
C GLY A 82 -4.44 15.64 30.48
N GLN A 83 -3.68 15.52 31.55
CA GLN A 83 -3.47 16.62 32.48
C GLN A 83 -2.36 17.51 31.93
N THR A 84 -2.68 18.72 31.49
CA THR A 84 -1.70 19.74 31.11
C THR A 84 -1.46 20.66 32.31
N ILE A 85 -0.20 20.81 32.73
CA ILE A 85 0.21 21.81 33.71
C ILE A 85 0.67 23.04 32.94
N ARG A 86 0.00 24.19 33.13
CA ARG A 86 0.42 25.47 32.55
C ARG A 86 1.04 26.34 33.63
N VAL A 87 2.29 26.71 33.43
CA VAL A 87 2.99 27.65 34.31
C VAL A 87 2.90 29.05 33.70
N ARG A 88 2.37 29.99 34.47
CA ARG A 88 2.11 31.37 34.06
C ARG A 88 3.02 32.34 34.81
N ALA A 89 3.46 33.38 34.12
CA ALA A 89 4.10 34.54 34.73
C ALA A 89 3.06 35.38 35.49
N ALA A 90 3.54 36.34 36.28
CA ALA A 90 2.69 37.20 37.13
C ALA A 90 1.71 38.07 36.31
N ASP A 91 2.02 38.35 35.06
CA ASP A 91 1.18 39.06 34.09
C ASP A 91 0.11 38.18 33.42
N GLY A 92 0.11 36.87 33.69
CA GLY A 92 -0.79 35.88 33.11
C GLY A 92 -0.26 35.15 31.87
N THR A 93 0.90 35.54 31.34
CA THR A 93 1.52 34.93 30.15
C THR A 93 1.94 33.48 30.45
N VAL A 94 1.57 32.52 29.59
CA VAL A 94 1.99 31.10 29.75
C VAL A 94 3.41 30.94 29.23
N PHE A 95 4.37 30.60 30.10
CA PHE A 95 5.76 30.40 29.70
C PHE A 95 6.12 28.93 29.45
N LEU A 96 5.41 28.00 30.11
CA LEU A 96 5.67 26.57 30.02
C LEU A 96 4.37 25.79 30.13
N SER A 97 4.17 24.85 29.21
CA SER A 97 3.12 23.84 29.31
C SER A 97 3.78 22.46 29.39
N LEU A 98 3.51 21.73 30.47
CA LEU A 98 3.97 20.37 30.68
C LEU A 98 2.81 19.41 30.51
N GLY A 99 3.01 18.35 29.72
CA GLY A 99 1.96 17.39 29.37
C GLY A 99 1.30 17.71 28.01
N PRO A 100 0.47 16.78 27.49
CA PRO A 100 -0.12 16.93 26.18
C PRO A 100 -1.15 18.06 26.17
N ASN A 101 -1.10 18.93 25.17
CA ASN A 101 -2.10 19.95 24.89
C ASN A 101 -2.83 19.61 23.58
N TYR A 102 -4.14 19.42 23.64
CA TYR A 102 -4.93 18.97 22.48
C TYR A 102 -5.66 20.10 21.74
N GLY A 103 -5.65 21.33 22.26
CA GLY A 103 -6.34 22.47 21.65
C GLY A 103 -7.86 22.27 21.53
N ARG A 104 -8.52 23.13 20.76
CA ARG A 104 -9.92 22.93 20.36
C ARG A 104 -9.98 21.94 19.19
N TRP A 105 -10.95 21.04 19.21
CA TRP A 105 -11.25 20.24 18.02
C TRP A 105 -11.78 21.14 16.90
N LEU A 106 -11.08 21.18 15.78
CA LEU A 106 -11.52 21.90 14.58
C LEU A 106 -12.12 20.92 13.60
N THR A 107 -13.31 21.21 13.11
CA THR A 107 -13.83 20.53 11.93
C THR A 107 -12.95 20.83 10.73
N LEU A 108 -12.96 19.95 9.73
CA LEU A 108 -12.17 20.19 8.52
C LEU A 108 -12.53 21.53 7.85
N ARG A 109 -13.80 21.95 7.93
CA ARG A 109 -14.28 23.22 7.37
C ARG A 109 -13.76 24.45 8.12
N GLU A 110 -13.52 24.33 9.42
CA GLU A 110 -12.91 25.39 10.22
C GLU A 110 -11.40 25.48 9.99
N THR A 111 -10.78 24.41 9.49
CA THR A 111 -9.34 24.39 9.22
C THR A 111 -9.05 25.10 7.90
N PRO A 112 -8.17 26.12 7.86
CA PRO A 112 -7.86 26.85 6.64
C PRO A 112 -7.44 25.91 5.50
N GLN A 113 -7.97 26.14 4.30
CA GLN A 113 -7.70 25.30 3.12
C GLN A 113 -6.20 25.20 2.83
N VAL A 114 -5.48 26.31 2.99
CA VAL A 114 -4.03 26.37 2.80
C VAL A 114 -3.28 25.36 3.65
N MET A 115 -3.76 25.12 4.87
CA MET A 115 -3.13 24.21 5.81
C MET A 115 -3.48 22.74 5.51
N GLN A 116 -4.73 22.49 5.08
CA GLN A 116 -5.12 21.17 4.57
C GLN A 116 -4.26 20.79 3.35
N ASP A 117 -4.10 21.72 2.41
CA ASP A 117 -3.34 21.52 1.18
C ASP A 117 -1.85 21.35 1.46
N ALA A 118 -1.27 22.17 2.35
CA ALA A 118 0.13 22.06 2.76
C ALA A 118 0.41 20.67 3.36
N MET A 119 -0.42 20.23 4.30
CA MET A 119 -0.27 18.93 4.95
C MET A 119 -0.37 17.77 3.94
N VAL A 120 -1.37 17.81 3.06
CA VAL A 120 -1.51 16.81 1.99
C VAL A 120 -0.31 16.87 1.04
N ALA A 121 0.16 18.04 0.64
CA ALA A 121 1.27 18.17 -0.30
C ALA A 121 2.60 17.62 0.25
N VAL A 122 2.85 17.83 1.55
CA VAL A 122 4.10 17.43 2.23
C VAL A 122 4.07 15.96 2.66
N GLU A 123 3.01 15.53 3.34
CA GLU A 123 2.97 14.20 3.95
C GLU A 123 2.50 13.12 2.97
N ASP A 124 1.52 13.43 2.12
CA ASP A 124 0.87 12.44 1.26
C ASP A 124 0.19 13.09 0.05
N ARG A 125 1.00 13.48 -0.95
CA ARG A 125 0.50 14.21 -2.13
C ARG A 125 -0.60 13.47 -2.89
N ARG A 126 -0.71 12.15 -2.72
CA ARG A 126 -1.72 11.32 -3.39
C ARG A 126 -2.82 10.86 -2.46
N PHE A 127 -2.93 11.47 -1.27
CA PHE A 127 -3.89 11.11 -0.22
C PHE A 127 -5.29 10.82 -0.75
N ARG A 128 -5.79 11.65 -1.68
CA ARG A 128 -7.15 11.53 -2.23
C ARG A 128 -7.34 10.35 -3.20
N TYR A 129 -6.27 9.71 -3.66
CA TYR A 129 -6.28 8.75 -4.78
C TYR A 129 -5.98 7.30 -4.38
N HIS A 130 -5.75 7.03 -3.10
CA HIS A 130 -5.46 5.66 -2.63
C HIS A 130 -6.25 5.28 -1.38
N PRO A 131 -6.51 4.00 -1.13
CA PRO A 131 -7.23 3.54 0.07
C PRO A 131 -6.27 3.37 1.24
N GLY A 132 -5.63 4.45 1.69
CA GLY A 132 -4.73 4.46 2.86
C GLY A 132 -3.36 3.82 2.69
N LEU A 133 -3.13 3.03 1.65
CA LEU A 133 -1.79 2.58 1.25
C LEU A 133 -1.46 3.15 -0.12
N ASP A 134 -0.24 3.67 -0.29
CA ASP A 134 0.23 4.19 -1.57
C ASP A 134 1.34 3.30 -2.18
N PRO A 135 0.99 2.26 -2.97
CA PRO A 135 1.99 1.42 -3.64
C PRO A 135 2.91 2.21 -4.59
N VAL A 136 2.40 3.22 -5.29
CA VAL A 136 3.21 4.00 -6.25
C VAL A 136 4.18 4.91 -5.51
N GLY A 137 3.73 5.54 -4.42
CA GLY A 137 4.56 6.33 -3.51
C GLY A 137 5.61 5.47 -2.83
N MET A 138 5.26 4.26 -2.39
CA MET A 138 6.20 3.30 -1.82
C MET A 138 7.28 2.87 -2.82
N VAL A 139 6.89 2.53 -4.06
CA VAL A 139 7.85 2.15 -5.12
C VAL A 139 8.74 3.34 -5.48
N ARG A 140 8.17 4.55 -5.59
CA ARG A 140 8.95 5.78 -5.83
C ARG A 140 9.95 6.03 -4.71
N ALA A 141 9.52 5.97 -3.45
CA ALA A 141 10.37 6.16 -2.28
C ALA A 141 11.50 5.12 -2.24
N ALA A 142 11.20 3.86 -2.56
CA ALA A 142 12.20 2.81 -2.67
C ALA A 142 13.22 3.07 -3.80
N ALA A 143 12.75 3.49 -4.98
CA ALA A 143 13.64 3.84 -6.10
C ALA A 143 14.58 5.01 -5.74
N VAL A 144 14.05 6.07 -5.13
CA VAL A 144 14.83 7.20 -4.63
C VAL A 144 15.81 6.77 -3.54
N ALA A 145 15.41 5.86 -2.65
CA ALA A 145 16.29 5.31 -1.61
C ALA A 145 17.49 4.57 -2.18
N VAL A 146 17.27 3.77 -3.24
CA VAL A 146 18.35 3.07 -3.95
C VAL A 146 19.28 4.06 -4.65
N GLN A 147 18.73 5.07 -5.32
CA GLN A 147 19.52 6.11 -6.01
C GLN A 147 20.36 6.95 -5.03
N ASN A 148 19.82 7.26 -3.85
CA ASN A 148 20.48 8.09 -2.85
C ASN A 148 21.36 7.28 -1.88
N ARG A 149 21.50 5.97 -2.07
CA ARG A 149 22.28 5.10 -1.18
C ARG A 149 23.75 5.56 -1.17
N GLY A 150 24.27 5.91 0.01
CA GLY A 150 25.64 6.42 0.17
C GLY A 150 25.81 7.93 0.01
N SER A 151 24.75 8.68 -0.35
CA SER A 151 24.80 10.13 -0.57
C SER A 151 24.56 10.99 0.69
N GLY A 152 24.23 10.38 1.83
CA GLY A 152 23.84 11.08 3.06
C GLY A 152 22.50 11.84 2.98
N ARG A 153 21.81 11.83 1.83
CA ARG A 153 20.51 12.50 1.65
C ARG A 153 19.41 11.77 2.42
N ARG A 154 18.52 12.52 3.08
CA ARG A 154 17.38 11.95 3.82
C ARG A 154 16.49 11.13 2.87
N LEU A 155 16.13 9.93 3.33
CA LEU A 155 15.17 9.06 2.64
C LEU A 155 13.78 9.68 2.70
N GLN A 156 13.05 9.66 1.59
CA GLN A 156 11.66 10.09 1.55
C GLN A 156 10.79 9.13 2.37
N GLY A 157 9.92 9.67 3.22
CA GLY A 157 8.94 8.87 3.95
C GLY A 157 7.99 8.15 2.99
N ALA A 158 7.81 6.85 3.16
CA ALA A 158 6.93 6.04 2.33
C ALA A 158 5.52 5.84 2.93
N SER A 159 5.23 6.48 4.07
CA SER A 159 3.97 6.26 4.81
C SER A 159 2.95 7.34 4.47
N THR A 160 1.69 6.94 4.31
CA THR A 160 0.54 7.80 4.00
C THR A 160 0.01 8.51 5.25
N ILE A 161 -0.79 9.56 5.08
CA ILE A 161 -1.49 10.23 6.19
C ILE A 161 -2.31 9.22 7.02
N THR A 162 -3.05 8.32 6.35
CA THR A 162 -3.88 7.32 7.01
C THR A 162 -3.05 6.31 7.82
N GLN A 163 -1.88 5.91 7.31
CA GLN A 163 -0.95 5.05 8.04
C GLN A 163 -0.40 5.75 9.28
N GLN A 164 -0.02 7.03 9.15
CA GLN A 164 0.44 7.83 10.28
C GLN A 164 -0.67 8.01 11.33
N LEU A 165 -1.91 8.26 10.89
CA LEU A 165 -3.08 8.33 11.77
C LEU A 165 -3.31 7.02 12.53
N ALA A 166 -3.31 5.88 11.82
CA ALA A 166 -3.49 4.56 12.42
C ALA A 166 -2.42 4.28 13.49
N ARG A 167 -1.17 4.62 13.19
CA ARG A 167 -0.06 4.52 14.13
C ARG A 167 -0.29 5.38 15.37
N ASN A 168 -0.67 6.63 15.19
CA ASN A 168 -0.80 7.58 16.29
C ASN A 168 -1.95 7.23 17.24
N ILE A 169 -3.06 6.69 16.73
CA ILE A 169 -4.25 6.40 17.54
C ILE A 169 -4.17 5.01 18.20
N PHE A 170 -3.72 3.98 17.48
CA PHE A 170 -3.95 2.59 17.89
C PHE A 170 -2.70 1.81 18.27
N LEU A 171 -1.50 2.31 17.96
CA LEU A 171 -0.27 1.55 18.09
C LEU A 171 0.69 2.18 19.10
N SER A 172 1.34 1.34 19.89
CA SER A 172 2.46 1.75 20.72
C SER A 172 3.73 1.96 19.88
N ASN A 173 4.68 2.70 20.42
CA ASN A 173 5.90 3.16 19.72
C ASN A 173 6.98 2.05 19.57
N SER A 174 6.58 0.86 19.08
CA SER A 174 7.46 -0.30 18.91
C SER A 174 7.96 -0.43 17.46
N TYR A 175 9.26 -0.42 17.22
CA TYR A 175 9.82 -0.50 15.87
C TYR A 175 10.01 -1.96 15.40
N ASP A 176 8.91 -2.66 15.09
CA ASP A 176 8.96 -4.01 14.49
C ASP A 176 8.05 -4.15 13.25
N PHE A 177 8.37 -5.09 12.36
CA PHE A 177 7.62 -5.43 11.14
C PHE A 177 6.17 -5.81 11.45
N LYS A 178 5.94 -6.49 12.58
CA LYS A 178 4.57 -6.82 13.05
C LYS A 178 3.74 -5.56 13.29
N ARG A 179 4.33 -4.50 13.85
CA ARG A 179 3.64 -3.21 14.03
C ARG A 179 3.30 -2.61 12.67
N LYS A 180 4.25 -2.60 11.71
CA LYS A 180 3.99 -2.03 10.37
C LYS A 180 2.87 -2.78 9.64
N ALA A 181 2.79 -4.10 9.76
CA ALA A 181 1.68 -4.87 9.21
C ALA A 181 0.34 -4.49 9.85
N ARG A 182 0.29 -4.33 11.18
CA ARG A 182 -0.91 -3.85 11.89
C ARG A 182 -1.30 -2.43 11.46
N GLU A 183 -0.33 -1.54 11.28
CA GLU A 183 -0.53 -0.18 10.77
C GLU A 183 -1.20 -0.20 9.39
N MET A 184 -0.75 -1.07 8.48
CA MET A 184 -1.35 -1.21 7.16
C MET A 184 -2.80 -1.73 7.24
N ILE A 185 -3.06 -2.73 8.07
CA ILE A 185 -4.42 -3.28 8.26
C ILE A 185 -5.36 -2.21 8.84
N LEU A 186 -4.90 -1.47 9.84
CA LEU A 186 -5.67 -0.40 10.48
C LEU A 186 -5.90 0.80 9.54
N ALA A 187 -4.92 1.14 8.70
CA ALA A 187 -5.09 2.18 7.68
C ALA A 187 -6.16 1.79 6.66
N LEU A 188 -6.15 0.55 6.17
CA LEU A 188 -7.20 0.04 5.29
C LEU A 188 -8.58 0.05 5.99
N ALA A 189 -8.63 -0.31 7.27
CA ALA A 189 -9.86 -0.27 8.04
C ALA A 189 -10.39 1.16 8.25
N LEU A 190 -9.51 2.14 8.49
CA LEU A 190 -9.87 3.56 8.60
C LEU A 190 -10.50 4.06 7.29
N GLU A 191 -9.91 3.72 6.15
CA GLU A 191 -10.39 4.13 4.82
C GLU A 191 -11.69 3.46 4.41
N TRP A 192 -11.93 2.26 4.93
CA TRP A 192 -13.21 1.60 4.73
C TRP A 192 -14.31 2.26 5.57
N LYS A 193 -13.98 2.69 6.79
CA LYS A 193 -14.96 3.20 7.76
C LYS A 193 -15.23 4.70 7.66
N PHE A 194 -14.24 5.49 7.26
CA PHE A 194 -14.28 6.95 7.26
C PHE A 194 -13.96 7.52 5.89
N SER A 195 -14.60 8.64 5.58
CA SER A 195 -14.29 9.42 4.38
C SER A 195 -12.88 10.05 4.45
N LYS A 196 -12.34 10.45 3.31
CA LYS A 196 -11.05 11.18 3.23
C LYS A 196 -11.03 12.44 4.06
N ASP A 197 -12.13 13.18 4.09
CA ASP A 197 -12.25 14.41 4.86
C ASP A 197 -12.24 14.11 6.37
N GLN A 198 -12.96 13.07 6.81
CA GLN A 198 -12.93 12.63 8.20
C GLN A 198 -11.54 12.15 8.63
N ILE A 199 -10.82 11.43 7.75
CA ILE A 199 -9.46 10.98 8.03
C ILE A 199 -8.51 12.17 8.17
N LEU A 200 -8.60 13.15 7.27
CA LEU A 200 -7.78 14.35 7.35
C LEU A 200 -8.10 15.20 8.59
N GLU A 201 -9.39 15.31 8.96
CA GLU A 201 -9.81 15.98 10.18
C GLU A 201 -9.23 15.30 11.43
N LEU A 202 -9.38 13.97 11.54
CA LEU A 202 -8.80 13.20 12.64
C LEU A 202 -7.28 13.40 12.70
N TYR A 203 -6.62 13.38 11.55
CA TYR A 203 -5.17 13.57 11.47
C TYR A 203 -4.74 14.94 11.98
N LEU A 204 -5.32 16.02 11.46
CA LEU A 204 -4.98 17.39 11.83
C LEU A 204 -5.29 17.70 13.30
N ASN A 205 -6.23 17.00 13.93
CA ASN A 205 -6.55 17.18 15.35
C ASN A 205 -5.79 16.24 16.31
N LYS A 206 -5.11 15.21 15.81
CA LYS A 206 -4.43 14.21 16.66
C LYS A 206 -2.92 14.16 16.47
N VAL A 207 -2.40 14.59 15.33
CA VAL A 207 -0.96 14.53 15.05
C VAL A 207 -0.20 15.44 16.01
N TYR A 208 0.99 15.00 16.43
CA TYR A 208 1.88 15.77 17.28
C TYR A 208 2.70 16.75 16.42
N PHE A 209 2.55 18.04 16.68
CA PHE A 209 3.24 19.11 15.95
C PHE A 209 4.49 19.63 16.68
N GLY A 210 4.83 19.11 17.85
CA GLY A 210 5.96 19.57 18.65
C GLY A 210 5.55 20.40 19.86
N GLY A 211 6.49 20.66 20.78
CA GLY A 211 6.26 21.52 21.95
C GLY A 211 5.16 21.05 22.92
N GLY A 212 4.79 19.76 22.90
CA GLY A 212 3.64 19.25 23.67
C GLY A 212 2.28 19.43 22.98
N SER A 213 2.24 20.02 21.79
CA SER A 213 1.01 20.30 21.05
C SER A 213 0.58 19.15 20.14
N TYR A 214 -0.60 18.62 20.43
CA TYR A 214 -1.29 17.61 19.66
C TYR A 214 -2.49 18.26 18.99
N GLY A 215 -2.58 18.13 17.68
CA GLY A 215 -3.60 18.81 16.91
C GLY A 215 -3.21 20.25 16.56
N ILE A 216 -3.78 20.73 15.47
CA ILE A 216 -3.31 21.94 14.81
C ILE A 216 -3.68 23.21 15.55
N ASP A 217 -4.84 23.23 16.22
CA ASP A 217 -5.24 24.38 17.03
C ASP A 217 -4.31 24.54 18.24
N ALA A 218 -3.89 23.45 18.86
CA ALA A 218 -2.88 23.48 19.91
C ALA A 218 -1.54 24.02 19.39
N ALA A 219 -1.13 23.58 18.21
CA ALA A 219 0.12 24.03 17.58
C ALA A 219 0.09 25.53 17.28
N SER A 220 -0.98 26.01 16.65
CA SER A 220 -1.16 27.43 16.33
C SER A 220 -1.14 28.32 17.58
N ASN A 221 -1.88 27.94 18.62
CA ASN A 221 -1.88 28.69 19.87
C ASN A 221 -0.49 28.71 20.53
N SER A 222 0.25 27.61 20.44
CA SER A 222 1.59 27.51 21.02
C SER A 222 2.67 28.25 20.23
N PHE A 223 2.58 28.29 18.90
CA PHE A 223 3.63 28.88 18.05
C PHE A 223 3.32 30.33 17.66
N PHE A 224 2.05 30.68 17.48
CA PHE A 224 1.63 31.97 16.91
C PHE A 224 0.69 32.76 17.85
N GLY A 225 0.17 32.13 18.90
CA GLY A 225 -0.65 32.80 19.92
C GLY A 225 -2.12 33.00 19.54
N HIS A 226 -2.59 32.38 18.45
CA HIS A 226 -3.99 32.43 18.02
C HIS A 226 -4.50 31.08 17.52
N SER A 227 -5.82 30.97 17.32
CA SER A 227 -6.47 29.75 16.83
C SER A 227 -5.98 29.40 15.41
N ALA A 228 -5.91 28.11 15.10
CA ALA A 228 -5.54 27.64 13.76
C ALA A 228 -6.57 28.04 12.69
N THR A 229 -7.77 28.46 13.07
CA THR A 229 -8.78 28.99 12.15
C THR A 229 -8.35 30.29 11.44
N GLU A 230 -7.40 31.02 12.02
CA GLU A 230 -6.88 32.29 11.49
C GLU A 230 -5.49 32.14 10.86
N MET A 231 -5.02 30.90 10.69
CA MET A 231 -3.66 30.61 10.24
C MET A 231 -3.39 31.12 8.82
N SER A 232 -2.31 31.88 8.68
CA SER A 232 -1.79 32.37 7.40
C SER A 232 -1.05 31.27 6.63
N LEU A 233 -0.80 31.52 5.33
CA LEU A 233 0.03 30.63 4.50
C LEU A 233 1.44 30.45 5.07
N SER A 234 2.06 31.52 5.57
CA SER A 234 3.41 31.48 6.15
C SER A 234 3.46 30.62 7.40
N GLU A 235 2.44 30.71 8.26
CA GLU A 235 2.34 29.90 9.47
C GLU A 235 2.07 28.44 9.14
N ALA A 236 1.17 28.18 8.18
CA ALA A 236 0.90 26.83 7.68
C ALA A 236 2.12 26.16 7.04
N ALA A 237 3.07 26.93 6.51
CA ALA A 237 4.32 26.41 5.96
C ALA A 237 5.37 26.10 7.04
N VAL A 238 5.27 26.72 8.22
CA VAL A 238 6.15 26.48 9.37
C VAL A 238 5.73 25.24 10.15
N VAL A 239 4.41 25.04 10.29
CA VAL A 239 3.77 23.90 10.97
C VAL A 239 3.96 22.60 10.20
#